data_AF-A0A1G7F7D7-F1
#
_entry.id   AF-A0A1G7F7D7-F1
#
_cell.length_a   1.000
_cell.length_b   1.000
_cell.length_c   1.000
_cell.angle_alpha   90.00
_cell.angle_beta   90.00
_cell.angle_gamma   90.00
#
_symmetry.space_group_name_H-M   'P 1'
#
loop_
_entity.id
_entity.type
_entity.pdbx_description
1 polymer ?
#
loop_
_entity_poly.entity_id
_entity_poly.type
_entity_poly.pdbx_seq_one_letter_code
_entity_poly.pdbx_strand_id
1 'polypeptide(L)'
;MAARNQIEPRTRCALNPLLDARTVLYKTDLKLDNAIKGLVKVDPVCKLLMSVPGVGLVTALSFKAGVDDPSRFTSSRTVEGTAGR
;
A
#
# COMPACT_ATOMS: atom_id res chain seq x y z
N MET A 1 -19.75 -7.37 42.14
CA MET A 1 -19.09 -7.70 40.86
C MET A 1 -20.11 -7.66 39.71
N ALA A 2 -20.60 -6.47 39.31
CA ALA A 2 -21.59 -6.33 38.22
C ALA A 2 -21.73 -4.90 37.64
N ALA A 3 -20.69 -4.07 37.66
CA ALA A 3 -20.79 -2.66 37.24
C ALA A 3 -19.70 -2.25 36.23
N ARG A 4 -19.33 -3.14 35.31
CA ARG A 4 -18.25 -2.90 34.33
C ARG A 4 -18.66 -2.89 32.87
N ASN A 5 -19.95 -3.00 32.54
CA ASN A 5 -20.38 -3.09 31.13
C ASN A 5 -21.67 -2.30 30.79
N GLN A 6 -21.81 -1.10 31.34
CA GLN A 6 -22.83 -0.16 30.87
C GLN A 6 -22.14 0.99 30.14
N ILE A 7 -21.70 0.73 28.91
CA ILE A 7 -21.37 1.82 27.98
C ILE A 7 -22.67 2.59 27.75
N GLU A 8 -22.73 3.85 28.19
CA GLU A 8 -23.89 4.72 28.10
C GLU A 8 -24.57 4.61 26.72
N PRO A 9 -25.91 4.54 26.64
CA PRO A 9 -26.63 4.33 25.38
C PRO A 9 -26.30 5.40 24.33
N ARG A 10 -26.01 6.64 24.76
CA ARG A 10 -25.56 7.72 23.88
C ARG A 10 -24.19 7.44 23.26
N THR A 11 -23.27 6.88 24.03
CA THR A 11 -21.93 6.52 23.57
C THR A 11 -21.98 5.36 22.57
N ARG A 12 -22.86 4.37 22.80
CA ARG A 12 -23.08 3.28 21.82
C ARG A 12 -23.61 3.79 20.48
N CYS A 13 -24.59 4.70 20.49
CA CYS A 13 -25.13 5.28 19.26
C CYS A 13 -24.09 6.10 18.49
N ALA A 14 -23.17 6.77 19.17
CA ALA A 14 -22.08 7.52 18.52
C ALA A 14 -20.94 6.61 18.02
N LEU A 15 -20.68 5.48 18.68
CA LEU A 15 -19.62 4.54 18.30
C LEU A 15 -20.01 3.65 17.13
N ASN A 16 -21.27 3.21 17.04
CA ASN A 16 -21.74 2.36 15.95
C ASN A 16 -21.39 2.91 14.54
N PRO A 17 -21.69 4.18 14.19
CA PRO A 17 -21.35 4.70 12.86
C PRO A 17 -19.84 4.78 12.62
N LEU A 18 -19.03 5.01 13.67
CA LEU A 18 -17.57 4.99 13.55
C LEU A 18 -17.02 3.58 13.30
N LEU A 19 -17.61 2.57 13.95
CA LEU A 19 -17.27 1.17 13.73
C LEU A 19 -17.68 0.71 12.33
N ASP A 20 -18.88 1.10 11.88
CA ASP A 20 -19.35 0.80 10.52
C ASP A 20 -18.47 1.47 9.46
N ALA A 21 -18.12 2.75 9.64
CA ALA A 21 -17.20 3.45 8.77
C ALA A 21 -15.83 2.76 8.72
N ARG A 22 -15.29 2.35 9.88
CA ARG A 22 -14.04 1.59 9.95
C ARG A 22 -14.13 0.27 9.18
N THR A 23 -15.25 -0.45 9.29
CA THR A 23 -15.46 -1.70 8.55
C THR A 23 -15.50 -1.47 7.04
N VAL A 24 -16.16 -0.41 6.57
CA VAL A 24 -16.23 -0.08 5.15
C VAL A 24 -14.85 0.29 4.60
N LEU A 25 -14.10 1.14 5.32
CA LEU A 25 -12.75 1.51 4.94
C LEU A 25 -11.83 0.29 4.86
N TYR A 26 -11.88 -0.58 5.87
CA TYR A 26 -11.07 -1.80 5.91
C TYR A 26 -11.41 -2.77 4.76
N LYS A 27 -12.70 -2.93 4.43
CA LYS A 27 -13.12 -3.73 3.27
C LYS A 27 -12.60 -3.15 1.96
N THR A 28 -12.58 -1.83 1.84
CA THR A 28 -12.09 -1.15 0.63
C THR A 28 -10.58 -1.27 0.51
N ASP A 29 -9.86 -1.11 1.62
CA ASP A 29 -8.42 -1.30 1.70
C ASP A 29 -8.00 -2.72 1.28
N LEU A 30 -8.67 -3.75 1.80
CA LEU A 30 -8.42 -5.14 1.40
C LEU A 30 -8.69 -5.40 -0.10
N LYS A 31 -9.69 -4.74 -0.68
CA LYS A 31 -9.96 -4.84 -2.13
C LYS A 31 -8.83 -4.21 -2.94
N LEU A 32 -8.34 -3.03 -2.53
CA LEU A 32 -7.19 -2.40 -3.17
C LEU A 32 -5.94 -3.26 -3.03
N ASP A 33 -5.64 -3.76 -1.83
CA ASP A 33 -4.48 -4.60 -1.57
C ASP A 33 -4.51 -5.88 -2.43
N ASN A 34 -5.67 -6.53 -2.56
CA ASN A 34 -5.82 -7.68 -3.45
C ASN A 34 -5.66 -7.34 -4.93
N ALA A 35 -6.17 -6.18 -5.38
CA ALA A 35 -5.97 -5.72 -6.75
C ALA A 35 -4.49 -5.43 -7.03
N ILE A 36 -3.80 -4.75 -6.10
CA ILE A 36 -2.37 -4.48 -6.15
C ILE A 36 -1.56 -5.78 -6.18
N LYS A 37 -1.94 -6.78 -5.37
CA LYS A 37 -1.34 -8.12 -5.41
C LYS A 37 -1.47 -8.77 -6.78
N GLY A 38 -2.62 -8.63 -7.44
CA GLY A 38 -2.84 -9.10 -8.81
C GLY A 38 -1.90 -8.42 -9.81
N LEU A 39 -1.83 -7.09 -9.76
CA LEU A 39 -0.98 -6.28 -10.65
C LEU A 39 0.50 -6.61 -10.50
N VAL A 40 1.01 -6.67 -9.26
CA VAL A 40 2.42 -6.96 -8.98
C VAL A 40 2.80 -8.41 -9.32
N LYS A 41 1.87 -9.37 -9.19
CA LYS A 41 2.11 -10.77 -9.60
C LYS A 41 2.26 -10.96 -11.11
N VAL A 42 1.68 -10.10 -11.93
CA VAL A 42 1.85 -10.18 -13.40
C VAL A 42 3.03 -9.34 -13.87
N ASP A 43 3.45 -8.36 -13.09
CA ASP A 43 4.53 -7.44 -13.43
C ASP A 43 5.94 -8.07 -13.27
N PRO A 44 6.72 -8.19 -14.36
CA PRO A 44 8.07 -8.74 -14.29
C PRO A 44 9.07 -7.85 -13.51
N VAL A 45 8.88 -6.53 -13.51
CA VAL A 45 9.74 -5.58 -12.79
C VAL A 45 9.50 -5.69 -11.28
N CYS A 46 8.24 -5.74 -10.84
CA CYS A 46 7.95 -5.90 -9.42
C CYS A 46 8.39 -7.27 -8.90
N LYS A 47 8.30 -8.35 -9.70
CA LYS A 47 8.88 -9.66 -9.34
C LYS A 47 10.38 -9.61 -9.12
N LEU A 48 11.10 -8.92 -9.99
CA LEU A 48 12.55 -8.77 -9.87
C LEU A 48 12.91 -7.99 -8.60
N LEU A 49 12.21 -6.89 -8.31
CA LEU A 49 12.40 -6.10 -7.10
C LEU A 49 12.10 -6.92 -5.83
N MET A 50 11.05 -7.74 -5.83
CA MET A 50 10.68 -8.60 -4.71
C MET A 50 11.61 -9.81 -4.49
N SER A 51 12.53 -10.11 -5.43
CA SER A 51 13.57 -11.13 -5.20
C SER A 51 14.64 -10.67 -4.21
N VAL A 52 14.71 -9.38 -3.92
CA VAL A 52 15.61 -8.82 -2.90
C VAL A 52 15.01 -9.08 -1.51
N PRO A 53 15.77 -9.67 -0.57
CA PRO A 53 15.29 -9.89 0.79
C PRO A 53 14.93 -8.54 1.44
N GLY A 54 13.69 -8.43 1.92
CA GLY A 54 13.16 -7.21 2.55
C GLY A 54 12.31 -6.32 1.64
N VAL A 55 12.21 -6.60 0.33
CA VAL A 55 11.35 -5.85 -0.59
C VAL A 55 9.98 -6.51 -0.71
N GLY A 56 8.97 -5.84 -0.17
CA GLY A 56 7.57 -6.26 -0.25
C GLY A 56 6.83 -5.71 -1.47
N LEU A 57 5.59 -6.17 -1.62
CA LEU A 57 4.68 -5.81 -2.71
C LEU A 57 4.48 -4.30 -2.88
N VAL A 58 4.20 -3.62 -1.76
CA VAL A 58 3.96 -2.17 -1.72
C VAL A 58 5.24 -1.41 -2.06
N THR A 59 6.38 -1.82 -1.50
CA THR A 59 7.69 -1.21 -1.79
C THR A 59 8.08 -1.36 -3.25
N ALA A 60 7.88 -2.54 -3.85
CA ALA A 60 8.17 -2.80 -5.26
C ALA A 60 7.24 -1.99 -6.19
N LEU A 61 5.95 -1.90 -5.86
CA LEU A 61 5.02 -1.08 -6.64
C LEU A 61 5.32 0.42 -6.52
N SER A 62 5.58 0.92 -5.31
CA SER A 62 5.94 2.32 -5.08
C SER A 62 7.23 2.71 -5.78
N PHE A 63 8.22 1.80 -5.80
CA PHE A 63 9.46 2.01 -6.56
C PHE A 63 9.17 2.09 -8.06
N LYS A 64 8.37 1.16 -8.61
CA LYS A 64 7.97 1.21 -10.02
C LYS A 64 7.20 2.49 -10.35
N ALA A 65 6.24 2.88 -9.52
CA ALA A 65 5.43 4.10 -9.70
C ALA A 65 6.27 5.38 -9.60
N GLY A 66 7.31 5.39 -8.75
CA GLY A 66 8.25 6.51 -8.66
C GLY A 66 9.25 6.57 -9.83
N VAL A 67 9.52 5.43 -10.47
CA VAL A 67 10.44 5.33 -11.61
C VAL A 67 9.72 5.53 -12.96
N ASP A 68 8.39 5.43 -12.99
CA ASP A 68 7.41 5.64 -14.09
C ASP A 68 7.63 4.76 -15.35
N ASP A 69 8.87 4.60 -15.83
CA ASP A 69 9.25 3.67 -16.89
C ASP A 69 10.70 3.12 -16.70
N PRO A 70 10.89 1.91 -16.17
CA PRO A 70 12.22 1.33 -16.00
C PRO A 70 12.92 1.01 -17.34
N SER A 71 12.20 1.00 -18.47
CA SER A 71 12.80 0.82 -19.80
C SER A 71 13.62 2.05 -20.24
N ARG A 72 13.39 3.21 -19.62
CA ARG A 72 14.18 4.43 -19.82
C ARG A 72 15.57 4.37 -19.17
N PHE A 73 15.77 3.49 -18.19
CA PHE A 73 17.05 3.30 -17.50
C PHE A 73 17.77 2.02 -17.97
N THR A 74 17.72 1.74 -19.27
CA THR A 74 18.40 0.60 -19.91
C THR A 74 19.93 0.71 -19.91
N SER A 75 20.50 1.81 -19.41
CA SER A 75 21.93 1.95 -19.18
C SER A 75 22.22 2.80 -17.94
N SER A 76 22.94 2.22 -16.97
CA SER A 76 23.51 2.90 -15.79
C SER A 76 24.48 4.05 -16.15
N ARG A 77 24.73 4.29 -17.44
CA ARG A 77 25.60 5.34 -17.97
C ARG A 77 24.87 6.67 -18.21
N THR A 78 23.54 6.72 -18.09
CA THR A 78 22.74 7.95 -18.35
C THR A 78 22.40 8.74 -17.07
N VAL A 79 23.11 8.51 -15.98
CA VAL A 79 23.05 9.36 -14.76
C VAL A 79 24.18 10.40 -14.75
N GLU A 80 25.09 10.36 -15.71
CA GLU A 80 26.11 11.39 -15.93
C GLU A 80 25.56 12.50 -16.85
N GLY A 81 24.69 13.35 -16.31
CA GLY A 81 24.07 14.43 -17.10
C GLY A 81 23.68 15.69 -16.34
N THR A 82 23.97 15.77 -15.03
CA THR A 82 23.80 17.00 -14.25
C THR A 82 25.00 17.22 -13.33
N ALA A 83 26.17 17.33 -13.93
CA ALA A 83 27.34 17.95 -13.32
C ALA A 83 27.86 18.98 -14.34
N GLY A 84 27.68 20.27 -14.04
CA GLY A 84 28.25 21.36 -14.83
C GLY A 84 27.26 22.43 -15.27
N ARG A 85 26.80 23.23 -14.30
CA ARG A 85 26.77 24.68 -14.49
C ARG A 85 26.95 25.39 -13.15
#